data_AF-A0A2D4JRX6-F1
#
_entry.id   AF-A0A2D4JRX6-F1
#
_cell.length_a   1.000
_cell.length_b   1.000
_cell.length_c   1.000
_cell.angle_alpha   90.00
_cell.angle_beta   90.00
_cell.angle_gamma   90.00
#
_symmetry.space_group_name_H-M   'P 1'
#
loop_
_entity.id
_entity.type
_entity.pdbx_description
1 polymer ?
#
loop_
_entity_poly.entity_id
_entity_poly.type
_entity_poly.pdbx_seq_one_letter_code
_entity_poly.pdbx_strand_id
1 'polypeptide(L)'
;STWGEECQLFNMETAVTTLETMFQKAESDLDYIQTTLEFEMMRQLPNGPTQEENPLVLIQQLSVVKLRYKTLCEQLEKVSAVRRESMRAIRATLAKTVKLVQEIQEHSGIEISSLSEEQQLAMQHLLYQTPKVIEHLTEQNDLKED
;
A
#
# COMPACT_ATOMS: atom_id res chain seq x y z
N SER A 1 -53.42 6.02 -50.13
CA SER A 1 -53.97 7.38 -50.09
C SER A 1 -52.84 8.33 -49.76
N THR A 2 -52.38 9.12 -50.72
CA THR A 2 -51.22 10.04 -50.62
C THR A 2 -51.33 11.00 -49.43
N TRP A 3 -52.57 11.43 -49.13
CA TRP A 3 -52.90 12.26 -47.96
C TRP A 3 -52.50 11.66 -46.59
N GLY A 4 -52.52 10.33 -46.44
CA GLY A 4 -52.14 9.68 -45.18
C GLY A 4 -50.64 9.69 -44.93
N GLU A 5 -49.83 9.60 -45.99
CA GLU A 5 -48.37 9.62 -45.95
C GLU A 5 -47.85 11.06 -45.72
N GLU A 6 -48.48 12.06 -46.33
CA GLU A 6 -48.19 13.48 -46.11
C GLU A 6 -48.46 13.92 -44.66
N CYS A 7 -49.56 13.46 -44.05
CA CYS A 7 -49.81 13.71 -42.62
C CYS A 7 -48.77 13.07 -41.70
N GLN A 8 -48.27 11.87 -42.03
CA GLN A 8 -47.22 11.22 -41.25
C GLN A 8 -45.87 11.92 -41.37
N LEU A 9 -45.52 12.38 -42.57
CA LEU A 9 -44.30 13.13 -42.82
C LEU A 9 -44.29 14.46 -42.05
N PHE A 10 -45.39 15.21 -42.08
CA PHE A 10 -45.55 16.46 -41.34
C PHE A 10 -45.44 16.27 -39.81
N ASN A 11 -46.01 15.19 -39.28
CA ASN A 11 -45.90 14.85 -37.86
C ASN A 11 -44.47 14.49 -37.45
N MET A 12 -43.75 13.76 -38.30
CA MET A 12 -42.34 13.43 -38.06
C MET A 12 -41.46 14.68 -38.13
N GLU A 13 -41.66 15.54 -39.14
CA GLU A 13 -40.92 16.80 -39.28
C GLU A 13 -41.08 17.68 -38.05
N THR A 14 -42.33 17.85 -37.57
CA THR A 14 -42.62 18.60 -36.34
C THR A 14 -41.92 17.99 -35.12
N ALA A 15 -41.93 16.66 -34.99
CA ALA A 15 -41.27 15.97 -33.89
C ALA A 15 -39.74 16.14 -33.94
N VAL A 16 -39.15 16.07 -35.14
CA VAL A 16 -37.70 16.26 -35.35
C VAL A 16 -37.29 17.69 -35.03
N THR A 17 -38.02 18.70 -35.52
CA THR A 17 -37.74 20.11 -35.18
C THR A 17 -37.87 20.36 -33.68
N THR A 18 -38.88 19.77 -33.02
CA THR A 18 -39.04 19.85 -31.57
C THR A 18 -37.84 19.21 -30.84
N LEU A 19 -37.38 18.04 -31.30
CA LEU A 19 -36.23 17.38 -30.72
C LEU A 19 -34.93 18.17 -30.94
N GLU A 20 -34.73 18.71 -32.14
CA GLU A 20 -33.58 19.55 -32.47
C GLU A 20 -33.52 20.80 -31.59
N THR A 21 -34.65 21.49 -31.41
CA THR A 21 -34.72 22.65 -30.51
C THR A 21 -34.44 22.28 -29.05
N MET A 22 -34.90 21.11 -28.60
CA MET A 22 -34.56 20.61 -27.26
C MET A 22 -33.06 20.34 -27.11
N PHE A 23 -32.40 19.77 -28.13
CA PHE A 23 -30.95 19.55 -28.12
C PHE A 23 -30.16 20.86 -28.16
N GLN A 24 -30.53 21.80 -29.03
CA GLN A 24 -29.91 23.12 -29.10
C GLN A 24 -30.03 23.86 -27.76
N LYS A 25 -31.19 23.78 -27.12
CA LYS A 25 -31.39 24.34 -25.79
C LYS A 25 -30.52 23.64 -24.74
N ALA A 26 -30.47 22.30 -24.75
CA ALA A 26 -29.66 21.54 -23.80
C ALA A 26 -28.16 21.85 -23.95
N GLU A 27 -27.67 21.98 -25.18
CA GLU A 27 -26.29 22.37 -25.48
C GLU A 27 -25.99 23.79 -24.96
N SER A 28 -26.86 24.76 -25.27
CA SER A 28 -26.70 26.13 -24.76
C SER A 28 -26.81 26.22 -23.24
N ASP A 29 -27.65 25.40 -22.60
CA ASP A 29 -27.76 25.33 -21.14
C ASP A 29 -26.46 24.78 -20.52
N LEU A 30 -25.83 23.77 -21.13
CA LEU A 30 -24.53 23.22 -20.70
C LEU A 30 -23.40 24.24 -20.86
N ASP A 31 -23.35 24.94 -22.00
CA ASP A 31 -22.36 26.00 -22.24
C ASP A 31 -22.50 27.13 -21.20
N TYR A 32 -23.73 27.52 -20.86
CA TYR A 32 -23.98 28.52 -19.83
C TYR A 32 -23.50 28.05 -18.46
N ILE A 33 -23.76 26.79 -18.09
CA ILE A 33 -23.28 26.21 -16.82
C ILE A 33 -21.75 26.19 -16.80
N GLN A 34 -21.10 25.74 -17.88
CA GLN A 34 -19.65 25.67 -17.97
C GLN A 34 -19.02 27.06 -17.79
N THR A 35 -19.47 28.05 -18.57
CA THR A 35 -18.94 29.42 -18.50
C THR A 35 -19.15 30.06 -17.12
N THR A 36 -20.29 29.78 -16.48
CA THR A 36 -20.59 30.25 -15.12
C THR A 36 -19.61 29.64 -14.10
N LEU A 37 -19.38 28.33 -14.16
CA LEU A 37 -18.45 27.63 -13.27
C LEU A 37 -17.01 28.12 -13.47
N GLU A 38 -16.55 28.25 -14.72
CA GLU A 38 -15.23 28.77 -15.05
C GLU A 38 -15.02 30.17 -14.46
N PHE A 39 -16.02 31.05 -14.63
CA PHE A 39 -15.98 32.39 -14.05
C PHE A 39 -15.89 32.35 -12.52
N GLU A 40 -16.71 31.55 -11.87
CA GLU A 40 -16.70 31.42 -10.40
C GLU A 40 -15.37 30.87 -9.88
N MET A 41 -14.80 29.86 -10.54
CA MET A 41 -13.49 29.30 -10.19
C MET A 41 -12.38 30.34 -10.31
N MET A 42 -12.35 31.09 -11.42
CA MET A 42 -11.38 32.19 -11.60
C MET A 42 -11.57 33.31 -10.57
N ARG A 43 -12.82 33.58 -10.14
CA ARG A 43 -13.11 34.59 -9.13
C ARG A 43 -12.65 34.17 -7.73
N GLN A 44 -12.87 32.91 -7.37
CA GLN A 44 -12.48 32.36 -6.07
C GLN A 44 -10.97 32.16 -5.96
N LEU A 45 -10.32 31.82 -7.08
CA LEU A 45 -8.90 31.51 -7.11
C LEU A 45 -8.22 32.19 -8.33
N PRO A 46 -7.99 33.51 -8.27
CA PRO A 46 -7.53 34.30 -9.41
C PRO A 46 -6.15 33.90 -9.94
N ASN A 47 -5.31 33.32 -9.09
CA ASN A 47 -3.97 32.85 -9.44
C ASN A 47 -3.92 31.34 -9.72
N GLY A 48 -5.07 30.68 -9.76
CA GLY A 48 -5.17 29.22 -9.82
C GLY A 48 -4.75 28.51 -8.52
N PRO A 49 -4.96 27.20 -8.43
CA PRO A 49 -4.52 26.43 -7.26
C PRO A 49 -3.01 26.47 -7.15
N THR A 50 -2.53 26.62 -5.92
CA THR A 50 -1.10 26.45 -5.65
C THR A 50 -0.68 25.03 -6.04
N GLN A 51 0.61 24.82 -6.30
CA GLN A 51 1.12 23.49 -6.67
C GLN A 51 0.79 22.43 -5.60
N GLU A 52 0.70 22.83 -4.34
CA GLU A 52 0.39 21.99 -3.18
C GLU A 52 -1.10 21.64 -3.09
N GLU A 53 -1.98 22.48 -3.61
CA GLU A 53 -3.43 22.27 -3.64
C GLU A 53 -3.91 21.58 -4.91
N ASN A 54 -3.03 21.48 -5.93
CA ASN A 54 -3.39 20.86 -7.20
C ASN A 54 -3.53 19.33 -7.03
N PRO A 55 -4.73 18.75 -7.24
CA PRO A 55 -4.98 17.33 -7.01
C PRO A 55 -4.14 16.44 -7.93
N LEU A 56 -3.81 16.89 -9.15
CA LEU A 56 -2.95 16.13 -10.06
C LEU A 56 -1.52 16.01 -9.53
N VAL A 57 -0.99 17.10 -8.96
CA VAL A 57 0.35 17.11 -8.36
C VAL A 57 0.36 16.23 -7.11
N LEU A 58 -0.66 16.33 -6.27
CA LEU A 58 -0.80 15.48 -5.07
C LEU A 58 -0.84 13.99 -5.42
N ILE A 59 -1.57 13.59 -6.46
CA ILE A 59 -1.62 12.18 -6.91
C ILE A 59 -0.25 11.69 -7.37
N GLN A 60 0.50 12.53 -8.10
CA GLN A 60 1.86 12.20 -8.52
C GLN A 60 2.82 12.06 -7.32
N GLN A 61 2.78 13.00 -6.38
CA GLN A 61 3.59 12.94 -5.16
C GLN A 61 3.25 11.71 -4.31
N LEU A 62 1.95 11.41 -4.15
CA LEU A 62 1.49 10.24 -3.42
C LEU A 62 1.99 8.94 -4.05
N SER A 63 2.00 8.87 -5.38
CA SER A 63 2.52 7.72 -6.13
C SER A 63 4.02 7.50 -5.86
N VAL A 64 4.81 8.58 -5.81
CA VAL A 64 6.25 8.52 -5.47
C VAL A 64 6.44 8.03 -4.03
N VAL A 65 5.66 8.55 -3.08
CA VAL A 65 5.73 8.14 -1.67
C VAL A 65 5.34 6.66 -1.51
N LYS A 66 4.27 6.22 -2.18
CA LYS A 66 3.82 4.81 -2.19
C LYS A 66 4.92 3.88 -2.70
N LEU A 67 5.60 4.25 -3.78
CA LEU A 67 6.71 3.47 -4.34
C LEU A 67 7.90 3.40 -3.38
N ARG A 68 8.28 4.52 -2.77
CA ARG A 68 9.37 4.58 -1.78
C ARG A 68 9.07 3.72 -0.56
N TYR A 69 7.83 3.79 -0.07
CA TYR A 69 7.38 2.96 1.04
C TYR A 69 7.48 1.47 0.71
N LYS A 70 6.94 1.04 -0.45
CA LYS A 70 7.02 -0.36 -0.90
C LYS A 70 8.47 -0.84 -0.98
N THR A 71 9.34 -0.02 -1.56
CA THR A 71 10.78 -0.33 -1.66
C THR A 71 11.42 -0.50 -0.27
N LEU A 72 11.09 0.36 0.67
CA LEU A 72 11.61 0.29 2.03
C LEU A 72 11.12 -0.96 2.77
N CYS A 73 9.85 -1.34 2.60
CA CYS A 73 9.30 -2.59 3.14
C CYS A 73 10.05 -3.81 2.58
N GLU A 74 10.27 -3.88 1.26
CA GLU A 74 11.02 -4.97 0.65
C GLU A 74 12.47 -5.05 1.15
N GLN A 75 13.13 -3.90 1.37
CA GLN A 75 14.47 -3.85 1.95
C GLN A 75 14.47 -4.33 3.40
N LEU A 76 13.49 -3.90 4.20
CA LEU A 76 13.36 -4.30 5.60
C LEU A 76 13.13 -5.80 5.72
N GLU A 77 12.29 -6.39 4.89
CA GLU A 77 12.06 -7.84 4.87
C GLU A 77 13.34 -8.63 4.56
N LYS A 78 14.11 -8.17 3.57
CA LYS A 78 15.42 -8.77 3.25
C LYS A 78 16.38 -8.70 4.43
N VAL A 79 16.50 -7.54 5.08
CA VAL A 79 17.38 -7.36 6.25
C VAL A 79 16.91 -8.23 7.42
N SER A 80 15.60 -8.29 7.67
CA SER A 80 14.99 -9.12 8.71
C SER A 80 15.27 -10.61 8.48
N ALA A 81 15.13 -11.08 7.24
CA ALA A 81 15.44 -12.44 6.85
C ALA A 81 16.92 -12.79 7.09
N VAL A 82 17.85 -11.96 6.61
CA VAL A 82 19.30 -12.15 6.81
C VAL A 82 19.65 -12.12 8.30
N ARG A 83 19.08 -11.19 9.06
CA ARG A 83 19.30 -11.10 10.51
C ARG A 83 18.83 -12.36 11.22
N ARG A 84 17.64 -12.86 10.89
CA ARG A 84 17.07 -14.09 11.46
C ARG A 84 17.95 -15.29 11.17
N GLU A 85 18.41 -15.44 9.93
CA GLU A 85 19.31 -16.53 9.54
C GLU A 85 20.66 -16.44 10.26
N SER A 86 21.27 -15.25 10.28
CA SER A 86 22.54 -15.01 10.97
C SER A 86 22.47 -15.36 12.46
N MET A 87 21.42 -14.89 13.15
CA MET A 87 21.23 -15.23 14.56
C MET A 87 20.99 -16.74 14.76
N ARG A 88 20.27 -17.41 13.85
CA ARG A 88 20.07 -18.86 13.90
C ARG A 88 21.42 -19.59 13.77
N ALA A 89 22.25 -19.19 12.80
CA ALA A 89 23.57 -19.76 12.59
C ALA A 89 24.50 -19.55 13.80
N ILE A 90 24.55 -18.33 14.35
CA ILE A 90 25.35 -18.02 15.55
C ILE A 90 24.92 -18.90 16.72
N ARG A 91 23.61 -19.01 16.99
CA ARG A 91 23.10 -19.88 18.06
C ARG A 91 23.46 -21.34 17.84
N ALA A 92 23.30 -21.85 16.63
CA ALA A 92 23.64 -23.23 16.31
C ALA A 92 25.13 -23.52 16.49
N THR A 93 26.00 -22.63 16.05
CA THR A 93 27.45 -22.74 16.25
C THR A 93 27.80 -22.71 17.74
N LEU A 94 27.27 -21.75 18.48
CA LEU A 94 27.53 -21.63 19.91
C LEU A 94 27.06 -22.87 20.68
N ALA A 95 25.86 -23.40 20.39
CA ALA A 95 25.36 -24.61 21.02
C ALA A 95 26.25 -25.84 20.74
N LYS A 96 26.78 -25.97 19.51
CA LYS A 96 27.75 -27.03 19.18
C LYS A 96 29.07 -26.86 19.93
N THR A 97 29.60 -25.64 20.00
CA THR A 97 30.83 -25.36 20.72
C THR A 97 30.70 -25.65 22.21
N VAL A 98 29.58 -25.28 22.84
CA VAL A 98 29.31 -25.58 24.26
C VAL A 98 29.30 -27.10 24.49
N LYS A 99 28.62 -27.87 23.63
CA LYS A 99 28.62 -29.34 23.73
C LYS A 99 30.02 -29.93 23.59
N LEU A 100 30.79 -29.50 22.58
CA LEU A 100 32.15 -29.98 22.36
C LEU A 100 33.06 -29.67 23.56
N VAL A 101 32.95 -28.47 24.13
CA VAL A 101 33.72 -28.07 25.32
C VAL A 101 33.35 -28.96 26.52
N GLN A 102 32.08 -29.28 26.70
CA GLN A 102 31.61 -30.18 27.75
C GLN A 102 32.16 -31.61 27.57
N GLU A 103 32.12 -32.16 26.35
CA GLU A 103 32.68 -33.48 26.03
C GLU A 103 34.19 -33.54 26.33
N ILE A 104 34.94 -32.49 25.99
CA ILE A 104 36.38 -32.41 26.29
C ILE A 104 36.65 -32.37 27.80
N GLN A 105 35.83 -31.65 28.56
CA GLN A 105 35.95 -31.58 30.02
C GLN A 105 35.71 -32.94 30.67
N GLU A 106 34.65 -33.63 30.24
CA GLU A 106 34.31 -34.98 30.71
C GLU A 106 35.46 -35.97 30.45
N HIS A 107 36.13 -35.89 29.30
CA HIS A 107 37.26 -36.78 28.95
C HIS A 107 38.59 -36.41 29.60
N SER A 108 38.82 -35.14 29.94
CA SER A 108 40.09 -34.66 30.50
C SER A 108 40.16 -34.73 32.03
N GLY A 109 39.04 -35.04 32.70
CA GLY A 109 38.97 -35.10 34.17
C GLY A 109 39.12 -33.74 34.84
N ILE A 110 38.92 -32.65 34.09
CA ILE A 110 38.99 -31.28 34.60
C ILE A 110 37.64 -30.95 35.24
N GLU A 111 37.57 -30.91 36.57
CA GLU A 111 36.41 -30.35 37.28
C GLU A 111 36.38 -28.84 37.09
N ILE A 112 35.43 -28.35 36.30
CA ILE A 112 35.12 -26.93 36.23
C ILE A 112 33.97 -26.65 37.18
N SER A 113 34.08 -25.56 37.95
CA SER A 113 33.01 -25.09 38.85
C SER A 113 31.68 -25.00 38.12
N SER A 114 30.59 -25.33 38.82
CA SER A 114 29.24 -25.25 38.30
C SER A 114 28.98 -23.86 37.68
N LEU A 115 28.42 -23.85 36.47
CA LEU A 115 28.00 -22.63 35.77
C LEU A 115 27.16 -21.76 36.71
N SER A 116 27.40 -20.44 36.71
CA SER A 116 26.56 -19.52 37.48
C SER A 116 25.14 -19.51 36.92
N GLU A 117 24.18 -19.06 37.74
CA GLU A 117 22.78 -18.91 37.35
C GLU A 117 22.62 -18.13 36.03
N GLU A 118 23.39 -17.04 35.83
CA GLU A 118 23.36 -16.26 34.60
C GLU A 118 23.84 -17.06 33.38
N GLN A 119 24.86 -17.90 33.55
CA GLN A 119 25.39 -18.73 32.46
C GLN A 119 24.43 -19.86 32.09
N GLN A 120 23.76 -20.44 33.09
CA GLN A 120 22.76 -21.48 32.89
C GLN A 120 21.51 -20.94 32.17
N LEU A 121 21.06 -19.74 32.54
CA LEU A 121 19.99 -19.01 31.86
C LEU A 121 20.36 -18.67 30.41
N ALA A 122 21.58 -18.19 30.16
CA ALA A 122 22.07 -17.89 28.82
C ALA A 122 22.06 -19.13 27.91
N MET A 123 22.48 -20.28 28.44
CA MET A 123 22.38 -21.56 27.73
C MET A 123 20.94 -21.96 27.41
N GLN A 124 20.01 -21.77 28.36
CA GLN A 124 18.60 -22.09 28.16
C GLN A 124 17.99 -21.22 27.05
N HIS A 125 18.31 -19.92 27.03
CA HIS A 125 17.87 -18.99 25.99
C HIS A 125 18.41 -19.35 24.59
N LEU A 126 19.65 -19.84 24.51
CA LEU A 126 20.27 -20.29 23.26
C LEU A 126 19.61 -21.56 22.70
N LEU A 127 19.09 -22.43 23.58
CA LEU A 127 18.53 -23.73 23.22
C LEU A 127 17.01 -23.67 22.92
N TYR A 128 16.25 -22.76 23.54
CA TYR A 128 14.78 -22.74 23.50
C TYR A 128 14.13 -21.63 22.63
N GLN A 129 14.87 -20.63 22.15
CA GLN A 129 14.26 -19.59 21.29
C GLN A 129 14.11 -20.04 19.81
N THR A 130 13.03 -20.76 19.54
CA THR A 130 12.39 -20.92 18.22
C THR A 130 11.43 -19.73 18.00
N PRO A 131 11.43 -19.07 16.83
CA PRO A 131 10.97 -17.68 16.71
C PRO A 131 9.44 -17.56 16.82
N LYS A 132 8.96 -16.94 17.89
CA LYS A 132 7.54 -16.59 18.08
C LYS A 132 7.41 -15.11 18.42
N VAL A 133 7.84 -14.21 17.52
CA VAL A 133 7.71 -12.75 17.77
C VAL A 133 7.31 -11.94 16.53
N ILE A 134 7.30 -12.46 15.30
CA ILE A 134 7.07 -11.59 14.11
C ILE A 134 5.68 -11.75 13.45
N GLU A 135 4.89 -12.78 13.78
CA GLU A 135 3.56 -12.98 13.16
C GLU A 135 2.50 -11.96 13.56
N HIS A 136 2.69 -11.18 14.64
CA HIS A 136 1.60 -10.37 15.19
C HIS A 136 1.45 -8.96 14.58
N LEU A 137 2.27 -8.58 13.59
CA LEU A 137 2.22 -7.25 12.97
C LEU A 137 1.88 -7.25 11.47
N THR A 138 1.74 -8.43 10.84
CA THR A 138 1.41 -8.55 9.41
C THR A 138 -0.06 -8.83 9.14
N GLU A 139 -0.84 -9.32 10.10
CA GLU A 139 -2.25 -9.69 9.87
C GLU A 139 -3.25 -8.52 9.90
N GLN A 140 -2.82 -7.28 10.18
CA GLN A 140 -3.72 -6.12 10.24
C GLN A 140 -3.72 -5.21 9.02
N ASN A 141 -2.90 -5.45 7.99
CA ASN A 141 -2.85 -4.58 6.80
C ASN A 141 -3.29 -5.24 5.48
N ASP A 142 -3.63 -6.54 5.47
CA ASP A 142 -4.09 -7.27 4.28
C ASP A 142 -5.61 -7.53 4.25
N LEU A 143 -6.41 -6.59 4.77
CA LEU A 143 -7.87 -6.66 4.64
C LEU A 143 -8.42 -5.44 3.87
N LYS A 144 -8.60 -5.70 2.56
CA LYS A 144 -9.54 -5.11 1.59
C LYS A 144 -9.21 -3.74 0.98
N GLU A 145 -8.59 -3.76 -0.20
CA GLU A 145 -9.02 -2.95 -1.33
C GLU A 145 -9.73 -3.90 -2.33
N ASP A 146 -11.06 -3.87 -2.33
CA ASP A 146 -11.93 -4.19 -3.49
C ASP A 146 -12.22 -2.88 -4.23
#